data_AF-A0A7V3KN27-F1
#
_entry.id   AF-A0A7V3KN27-F1
#
_cell.length_a   1.000
_cell.length_b   1.000
_cell.length_c   1.000
_cell.angle_alpha   90.00
_cell.angle_beta   90.00
_cell.angle_gamma   90.00
#
_symmetry.space_group_name_H-M   'P 1'
#
loop_
_entity.id
_entity.type
_entity.pdbx_description
1 polymer ?
#
loop_
_entity_poly.entity_id
_entity_poly.type
_entity_poly.pdbx_seq_one_letter_code
_entity_poly.pdbx_strand_id
1 'polypeptide(L)'
;MMGIIFGIVGILVGFGFGFAYFKGIYKKKLEEALGTAEGIIEKAQKEAEEIKREAENQAKEYWMKERKKFEKEAFEAKKELEKTSKRLIEKEQAIDKKAEQLTRREIALKQLESDLKEREKAIQAKEERLDKLNEEAARKLEEIARLTREEAKQELLKSLEQQVRYEAAQLMYKIREEAKEKAEKEAKELVLHAIQRVATVVTQESTTSIVPIPSDDLKGRIIGREGRNIKTFESITGVEVIIDDTPEAVILSSFDPIRREKA
;
A
#
# COMPACT_ATOMS: atom_id res chain seq x y z
N MET A 1 56.48 -144.15 -65.39
CA MET A 1 55.06 -143.92 -65.00
C MET A 1 54.92 -143.45 -63.55
N MET A 2 55.55 -144.10 -62.56
CA MET A 2 55.46 -143.71 -61.13
C MET A 2 55.85 -142.25 -60.80
N GLY A 3 56.95 -141.72 -61.36
CA GLY A 3 57.43 -140.36 -61.03
C GLY A 3 56.47 -139.22 -61.46
N ILE A 4 55.72 -139.42 -62.54
CA ILE A 4 54.73 -138.43 -63.03
C ILE A 4 53.52 -138.39 -62.08
N ILE A 5 53.11 -139.54 -61.55
CA ILE A 5 52.00 -139.66 -60.58
C ILE A 5 52.37 -138.95 -59.26
N PHE A 6 53.58 -139.16 -58.75
CA PHE A 6 54.05 -138.45 -57.54
C PHE A 6 54.16 -136.92 -57.73
N GLY A 7 54.58 -136.46 -58.93
CA GLY A 7 54.62 -135.03 -59.26
C GLY A 7 53.23 -134.39 -59.28
N ILE A 8 52.24 -135.05 -59.90
CA ILE A 8 50.85 -134.57 -59.94
C ILE A 8 50.22 -134.54 -58.54
N VAL A 9 50.46 -135.58 -57.73
CA VAL A 9 49.99 -135.61 -56.34
C VAL A 9 50.63 -134.49 -55.51
N GLY A 10 51.93 -134.23 -55.68
CA GLY A 10 52.61 -133.12 -55.01
C GLY A 10 52.04 -131.75 -55.37
N ILE A 11 51.70 -131.52 -56.65
CA ILE A 11 51.07 -130.27 -57.11
C ILE A 11 49.65 -130.14 -56.56
N LEU A 12 48.85 -131.21 -56.55
CA LEU A 12 47.50 -131.18 -56.00
C LEU A 12 47.49 -130.94 -54.48
N VAL A 13 48.42 -131.56 -53.76
CA VAL A 13 48.59 -131.34 -52.31
C VAL A 13 49.10 -129.92 -52.04
N GLY A 14 50.10 -129.44 -52.79
CA GLY A 14 50.62 -128.08 -52.67
C GLY A 14 49.56 -127.02 -53.00
N PHE A 15 48.74 -127.25 -54.03
CA PHE A 15 47.61 -126.39 -54.37
C PHE A 15 46.51 -126.42 -53.30
N GLY A 16 46.20 -127.60 -52.74
CA GLY A 16 45.27 -127.75 -51.63
C GLY A 16 45.72 -126.99 -50.37
N PHE A 17 46.99 -127.14 -49.99
CA PHE A 17 47.59 -126.39 -48.87
C PHE A 17 47.67 -124.89 -49.15
N GLY A 18 48.09 -124.49 -50.35
CA GLY A 18 48.13 -123.09 -50.76
C GLY A 18 46.75 -122.43 -50.73
N PHE A 19 45.74 -123.11 -51.28
CA PHE A 19 44.35 -122.63 -51.26
C PHE A 19 43.79 -122.55 -49.84
N ALA A 20 44.05 -123.54 -48.98
CA ALA A 20 43.63 -123.52 -47.58
C ALA A 20 44.30 -122.38 -46.80
N TYR A 21 45.61 -122.17 -47.00
CA TYR A 21 46.37 -121.08 -46.36
C TYR A 21 45.89 -119.70 -46.83
N PHE A 22 45.70 -119.52 -48.14
CA PHE A 22 45.21 -118.28 -48.73
C PHE A 22 43.76 -117.99 -48.29
N LYS A 23 42.90 -119.00 -48.26
CA LYS A 23 41.52 -118.89 -47.72
C LYS A 23 41.53 -118.51 -46.24
N GLY A 24 42.47 -119.03 -45.45
CA GLY A 24 42.67 -118.66 -44.04
C GLY A 24 43.07 -117.18 -43.86
N ILE A 25 44.03 -116.70 -44.66
CA ILE A 25 44.45 -115.28 -44.64
C ILE A 25 43.32 -114.36 -45.10
N TYR A 26 42.62 -114.69 -46.19
CA TYR A 26 41.49 -113.90 -46.68
C TYR A 26 40.36 -113.86 -45.66
N LYS A 27 40.07 -114.98 -44.98
CA LYS A 27 39.06 -115.01 -43.92
C LYS A 27 39.46 -114.12 -42.74
N LYS A 28 40.71 -114.19 -42.27
CA LYS A 28 41.22 -113.30 -41.20
C LYS A 28 41.17 -111.83 -41.59
N LYS A 29 41.60 -111.49 -42.81
CA LYS A 29 41.58 -110.11 -43.32
C LYS A 29 40.16 -109.58 -43.52
N LEU A 30 39.23 -110.44 -43.91
CA LEU A 30 37.80 -110.12 -43.99
C LEU A 30 37.20 -109.92 -42.60
N GLU A 31 37.55 -110.77 -41.63
CA GLU A 31 37.09 -110.66 -40.23
C GLU A 31 37.63 -109.39 -39.56
N GLU A 32 38.88 -109.01 -39.82
CA GLU A 32 39.48 -107.75 -39.37
C GLU A 32 38.83 -106.53 -40.06
N ALA A 33 38.57 -106.61 -41.37
CA ALA A 33 37.87 -105.56 -42.11
C ALA A 33 36.40 -105.39 -41.63
N LEU A 34 35.71 -106.48 -41.32
CA LEU A 34 34.36 -106.45 -40.75
C LEU A 34 34.39 -105.88 -39.32
N GLY A 35 35.34 -106.31 -38.47
CA GLY A 35 35.48 -105.77 -37.11
C GLY A 35 35.84 -104.28 -37.08
N THR A 36 36.68 -103.82 -38.00
CA THR A 36 36.97 -102.37 -38.16
C THR A 36 35.76 -101.60 -38.68
N ALA A 37 35.01 -102.14 -39.64
CA ALA A 37 33.77 -101.52 -40.12
C ALA A 37 32.70 -101.43 -39.03
N GLU A 38 32.50 -102.51 -38.25
CA GLU A 38 31.61 -102.52 -37.08
C GLU A 38 32.05 -101.49 -36.03
N GLY A 39 33.35 -101.42 -35.72
CA GLY A 39 33.90 -100.44 -34.79
C GLY A 39 33.75 -98.99 -35.26
N ILE A 40 33.81 -98.72 -36.57
CA ILE A 40 33.54 -97.39 -37.14
C ILE A 40 32.05 -97.04 -36.99
N ILE A 41 31.15 -97.99 -37.27
CA ILE A 41 29.70 -97.79 -37.12
C ILE A 41 29.34 -97.55 -35.65
N GLU A 42 29.89 -98.33 -34.72
CA GLU A 42 29.64 -98.16 -33.29
C GLU A 42 30.14 -96.80 -32.79
N LYS A 43 31.33 -96.37 -33.23
CA LYS A 43 31.84 -95.02 -32.93
C LYS A 43 30.95 -93.93 -33.50
N ALA A 44 30.57 -94.03 -34.77
CA ALA A 44 29.68 -93.06 -35.42
C ALA A 44 28.32 -92.99 -34.72
N GLN A 45 27.78 -94.12 -34.24
CA GLN A 45 26.54 -94.16 -33.47
C GLN A 45 26.70 -93.46 -32.11
N LYS A 46 27.79 -93.73 -31.38
CA LYS A 46 28.08 -93.05 -30.10
C LYS A 46 28.27 -91.55 -30.28
N GLU A 47 29.03 -91.13 -31.28
CA GLU A 47 29.22 -89.71 -31.61
C GLU A 47 27.90 -89.04 -32.00
N ALA A 48 27.06 -89.69 -32.80
CA ALA A 48 25.74 -89.17 -33.16
C ALA A 48 24.82 -89.04 -31.93
N GLU A 49 24.86 -89.99 -31.01
CA GLU A 49 24.09 -89.94 -29.76
C GLU A 49 24.60 -88.84 -28.81
N GLU A 50 25.92 -88.65 -28.72
CA GLU A 50 26.53 -87.54 -27.98
C GLU A 50 26.15 -86.19 -28.57
N ILE A 51 26.26 -86.01 -29.90
CA ILE A 51 25.86 -84.78 -30.60
C ILE A 51 24.37 -84.49 -30.36
N LYS A 52 23.51 -85.51 -30.48
CA LYS A 52 22.08 -85.36 -30.24
C LYS A 52 21.80 -84.92 -28.80
N ARG A 53 22.44 -85.59 -27.83
CA ARG A 53 22.28 -85.27 -26.40
C ARG A 53 22.80 -83.86 -26.08
N GLU A 54 23.91 -83.46 -26.68
CA GLU A 54 24.47 -82.11 -26.50
C GLU A 54 23.55 -81.06 -27.12
N ALA A 55 23.05 -81.27 -28.33
CA ALA A 55 22.09 -80.39 -28.98
C ALA A 55 20.78 -80.26 -28.17
N GLU A 56 20.26 -81.35 -27.61
CA GLU A 56 19.09 -81.33 -26.73
C GLU A 56 19.36 -80.54 -25.43
N ASN A 57 20.54 -80.69 -24.84
CA ASN A 57 20.92 -79.94 -23.64
C ASN A 57 21.10 -78.45 -23.92
N GLN A 58 21.78 -78.09 -25.01
CA GLN A 58 21.94 -76.70 -25.44
C GLN A 58 20.58 -76.05 -25.75
N ALA A 59 19.68 -76.78 -26.42
CA ALA A 59 18.32 -76.30 -26.68
C ALA A 59 17.53 -76.08 -25.37
N LYS A 60 17.63 -77.01 -24.40
CA LYS A 60 17.01 -76.86 -23.08
C LYS A 60 17.58 -75.67 -22.31
N GLU A 61 18.90 -75.49 -22.32
CA GLU A 61 19.53 -74.34 -21.67
C GLU A 61 19.12 -73.01 -22.30
N TYR A 62 19.13 -72.93 -23.64
CA TYR A 62 18.69 -71.76 -24.37
C TYR A 62 17.23 -71.44 -24.05
N TRP A 63 16.36 -72.44 -24.11
CA TRP A 63 14.95 -72.29 -23.77
C TRP A 63 14.75 -71.83 -22.32
N MET A 64 15.48 -72.39 -21.35
CA MET A 64 15.39 -71.96 -19.96
C MET A 64 15.88 -70.52 -19.76
N LYS A 65 16.98 -70.12 -20.43
CA LYS A 65 17.50 -68.75 -20.38
C LYS A 65 16.48 -67.76 -20.95
N GLU A 66 15.91 -68.09 -22.11
CA GLU A 66 14.96 -67.21 -22.78
C GLU A 66 13.63 -67.12 -22.02
N ARG A 67 13.14 -68.24 -21.49
CA ARG A 67 11.98 -68.27 -20.61
C ARG A 67 12.19 -67.40 -19.36
N LYS A 68 13.35 -67.46 -18.72
CA LYS A 68 13.67 -66.61 -17.55
C LYS A 68 13.70 -65.13 -17.90
N LYS A 69 14.24 -64.76 -19.06
CA LYS A 69 14.20 -63.36 -19.53
C LYS A 69 12.77 -62.90 -19.75
N PHE A 70 11.97 -63.70 -20.46
CA PHE A 70 10.57 -63.39 -20.72
C PHE A 70 9.75 -63.26 -19.42
N GLU A 71 9.92 -64.18 -18.47
CA GLU A 71 9.24 -64.10 -17.16
C GLU A 71 9.64 -62.83 -16.40
N LYS A 72 10.90 -62.42 -16.47
CA LYS A 72 11.39 -61.18 -15.85
C LYS A 72 10.80 -59.94 -16.53
N GLU A 73 10.84 -59.86 -17.86
CA GLU A 73 10.27 -58.74 -18.63
C GLU A 73 8.75 -58.63 -18.42
N ALA A 74 8.03 -59.76 -18.44
CA ALA A 74 6.60 -59.79 -18.18
C ALA A 74 6.27 -59.33 -16.75
N PHE A 75 7.10 -59.71 -15.76
CA PHE A 75 6.93 -59.27 -14.37
C PHE A 75 7.18 -57.76 -14.22
N GLU A 76 8.23 -57.23 -14.84
CA GLU A 76 8.55 -55.80 -14.83
C GLU A 76 7.46 -54.98 -15.54
N ALA A 77 7.00 -55.43 -16.71
CA ALA A 77 5.90 -54.81 -17.44
C ALA A 77 4.60 -54.80 -16.62
N LYS A 78 4.27 -55.91 -15.94
CA LYS A 78 3.10 -55.99 -15.05
C LYS A 78 3.20 -55.00 -13.89
N LYS A 79 4.39 -54.86 -13.29
CA LYS A 79 4.63 -53.92 -12.18
C LYS A 79 4.48 -52.46 -12.62
N GLU A 80 5.03 -52.10 -13.78
CA GLU A 80 4.89 -50.74 -14.33
C GLU A 80 3.43 -50.44 -14.74
N LEU A 81 2.72 -51.44 -15.27
CA LEU A 81 1.29 -51.31 -15.56
C LEU A 81 0.47 -51.08 -14.28
N GLU A 82 0.72 -51.83 -13.22
CA GLU A 82 0.04 -51.67 -11.93
C GLU A 82 0.31 -50.28 -11.33
N LYS A 83 1.55 -49.80 -11.42
CA LYS A 83 1.94 -48.46 -10.95
C LYS A 83 1.24 -47.36 -11.73
N THR A 84 1.20 -47.47 -13.07
CA THR A 84 0.51 -46.52 -13.94
C THR A 84 -1.00 -46.55 -13.69
N SER A 85 -1.59 -47.73 -13.51
CA SER A 85 -3.00 -47.91 -13.18
C SER A 85 -3.37 -47.23 -11.86
N LYS A 86 -2.60 -47.45 -10.79
CA LYS A 86 -2.79 -46.76 -9.50
C LYS A 86 -2.74 -45.23 -9.66
N ARG A 87 -1.73 -44.73 -10.39
CA ARG A 87 -1.61 -43.29 -10.65
C ARG A 87 -2.77 -42.72 -11.46
N LEU A 88 -3.32 -43.49 -12.39
CA LEU A 88 -4.50 -43.08 -13.17
C LEU A 88 -5.75 -43.01 -12.28
N ILE A 89 -5.97 -44.01 -11.43
CA ILE A 89 -7.09 -44.02 -10.47
C ILE A 89 -7.01 -42.83 -9.51
N GLU A 90 -5.82 -42.53 -8.98
CA GLU A 90 -5.63 -41.35 -8.12
C GLU A 90 -5.94 -40.04 -8.85
N LYS A 91 -5.55 -39.92 -10.12
CA LYS A 91 -5.87 -38.76 -10.95
C LYS A 91 -7.36 -38.65 -11.25
N GLU A 92 -8.02 -39.75 -11.56
CA GLU A 92 -9.46 -39.81 -11.80
C GLU A 92 -10.23 -39.36 -10.56
N GLN A 93 -9.91 -39.91 -9.39
CA GLN A 93 -10.50 -39.48 -8.11
C GLN A 93 -10.25 -37.99 -7.81
N ALA A 94 -9.07 -37.47 -8.15
CA ALA A 94 -8.78 -36.04 -7.98
C ALA A 94 -9.58 -35.15 -8.94
N ILE A 95 -9.84 -35.63 -10.16
CA ILE A 95 -10.68 -34.95 -11.15
C ILE A 95 -12.13 -34.96 -10.69
N ASP A 96 -12.65 -36.10 -10.23
CA ASP A 96 -14.04 -36.22 -9.74
C ASP A 96 -14.28 -35.29 -8.55
N LYS A 97 -13.35 -35.25 -7.58
CA LYS A 97 -13.44 -34.31 -6.45
C LYS A 97 -13.46 -32.86 -6.91
N LYS A 98 -12.67 -32.49 -7.92
CA LYS A 98 -12.68 -31.14 -8.49
C LYS A 98 -13.98 -30.85 -9.22
N ALA A 99 -14.52 -31.81 -9.97
CA ALA A 99 -15.79 -31.68 -10.66
C ALA A 99 -16.94 -31.45 -9.66
N GLU A 100 -17.01 -32.24 -8.57
CA GLU A 100 -17.99 -32.04 -7.51
C GLU A 100 -17.88 -30.65 -6.86
N GLN A 101 -16.66 -30.19 -6.58
CA GLN A 101 -16.43 -28.84 -6.02
C GLN A 101 -16.88 -27.74 -6.98
N LEU A 102 -16.63 -27.89 -8.28
CA LEU A 102 -17.07 -26.94 -9.30
C LEU A 102 -18.60 -26.92 -9.40
N THR A 103 -19.25 -28.08 -9.43
CA THR A 103 -20.71 -28.18 -9.46
C THR A 103 -21.34 -27.51 -8.22
N ARG A 104 -20.78 -27.73 -7.02
CA ARG A 104 -21.26 -27.05 -5.80
C ARG A 104 -21.12 -25.54 -5.88
N ARG A 105 -19.99 -25.04 -6.40
CA ARG A 105 -19.78 -23.60 -6.61
C ARG A 105 -20.74 -23.02 -7.64
N GLU A 106 -21.02 -23.74 -8.72
CA GLU A 106 -21.97 -23.31 -9.75
C GLU A 106 -23.39 -23.18 -9.17
N ILE A 107 -23.83 -24.16 -8.37
CA ILE A 107 -25.12 -24.10 -7.68
C ILE A 107 -25.19 -22.89 -6.74
N ALA A 108 -24.14 -22.68 -5.93
CA ALA A 108 -24.09 -21.55 -5.00
C ALA A 108 -24.09 -20.19 -5.73
N LEU A 109 -23.38 -20.08 -6.86
CA LEU A 109 -23.38 -18.88 -7.70
C LEU A 109 -24.75 -18.62 -8.32
N LYS A 110 -25.43 -19.65 -8.83
CA LYS A 110 -26.80 -19.52 -9.37
C LYS A 110 -27.80 -19.07 -8.30
N GLN A 111 -27.67 -19.58 -7.07
CA GLN A 111 -28.49 -19.12 -5.94
C GLN A 111 -28.22 -17.65 -5.62
N LEU A 112 -26.94 -17.26 -5.50
CA LEU A 112 -26.56 -15.89 -5.23
C LEU A 112 -27.05 -14.93 -6.34
N GLU A 113 -26.96 -15.32 -7.60
CA GLU A 113 -27.45 -14.54 -8.73
C GLU A 113 -28.97 -14.34 -8.67
N SER A 114 -29.72 -15.39 -8.32
CA SER A 114 -31.17 -15.31 -8.10
C SER A 114 -31.50 -14.35 -6.95
N ASP A 115 -30.83 -14.49 -5.81
CA ASP A 115 -31.04 -13.64 -4.63
C ASP A 115 -30.72 -12.17 -4.92
N LEU A 116 -29.64 -11.90 -5.65
CA LEU A 116 -29.27 -10.54 -6.07
C LEU A 116 -30.32 -9.95 -7.00
N LYS A 117 -30.83 -10.72 -7.95
CA LYS A 117 -31.88 -10.28 -8.88
C LYS A 117 -33.20 -9.98 -8.16
N GLU A 118 -33.55 -10.76 -7.14
CA GLU A 118 -34.72 -10.46 -6.30
C GLU A 118 -34.53 -9.18 -5.48
N ARG A 119 -33.34 -8.99 -4.89
CA ARG A 119 -33.00 -7.76 -4.16
C ARG A 119 -33.02 -6.54 -5.05
N GLU A 120 -32.48 -6.63 -6.26
CA GLU A 120 -32.47 -5.56 -7.25
C GLU A 120 -33.90 -5.13 -7.59
N LYS A 121 -34.79 -6.09 -7.89
CA LYS A 121 -36.22 -5.81 -8.11
C LYS A 121 -36.88 -5.16 -6.89
N ALA A 122 -36.56 -5.62 -5.69
CA ALA A 122 -37.13 -5.06 -4.47
C ALA A 122 -36.64 -3.63 -4.20
N ILE A 123 -35.38 -3.32 -4.54
CA ILE A 123 -34.82 -1.96 -4.46
C ILE A 123 -35.50 -1.07 -5.48
N GLN A 124 -35.60 -1.51 -6.73
CA GLN A 124 -36.25 -0.74 -7.80
C GLN A 124 -37.71 -0.41 -7.46
N ALA A 125 -38.47 -1.38 -6.92
CA ALA A 125 -39.84 -1.14 -6.47
C ALA A 125 -39.93 -0.15 -5.28
N LYS A 126 -38.92 -0.12 -4.39
CA LYS A 126 -38.84 0.85 -3.31
C LYS A 126 -38.49 2.24 -3.82
N GLU A 127 -37.59 2.36 -4.77
CA GLU A 127 -37.23 3.63 -5.42
C GLU A 127 -38.46 4.24 -6.11
N GLU A 128 -39.17 3.46 -6.94
CA GLU A 128 -40.40 3.94 -7.58
C GLU A 128 -41.47 4.39 -6.56
N ARG A 129 -41.57 3.69 -5.43
CA ARG A 129 -42.50 4.06 -4.36
C ARG A 129 -42.07 5.34 -3.64
N LEU A 130 -40.77 5.51 -3.40
CA LEU A 130 -40.21 6.72 -2.80
C LEU A 130 -40.42 7.93 -3.71
N ASP A 131 -40.20 7.78 -5.01
CA ASP A 131 -40.42 8.84 -5.98
C ASP A 131 -41.89 9.29 -5.99
N LYS A 132 -42.84 8.33 -6.00
CA LYS A 132 -44.27 8.64 -5.87
C LYS A 132 -44.62 9.33 -4.56
N LEU A 133 -44.07 8.86 -3.44
CA LEU A 133 -44.27 9.50 -2.13
C LEU A 133 -43.71 10.93 -2.09
N ASN A 134 -42.55 11.16 -2.69
CA ASN A 134 -41.95 12.48 -2.79
C ASN A 134 -42.79 13.42 -3.66
N GLU A 135 -43.32 12.93 -4.79
CA GLU A 135 -44.25 13.70 -5.61
C GLU A 135 -45.54 14.03 -4.85
N GLU A 136 -46.14 13.06 -4.15
CA GLU A 136 -47.34 13.29 -3.36
C GLU A 136 -47.09 14.28 -2.21
N ALA A 137 -45.96 14.15 -1.52
CA ALA A 137 -45.55 15.08 -0.46
C ALA A 137 -45.35 16.50 -1.02
N ALA A 138 -44.72 16.63 -2.18
CA ALA A 138 -44.55 17.91 -2.86
C ALA A 138 -45.91 18.54 -3.21
N ARG A 139 -46.83 17.78 -3.80
CA ARG A 139 -48.19 18.28 -4.12
C ARG A 139 -48.96 18.69 -2.87
N LYS A 140 -48.92 17.90 -1.80
CA LYS A 140 -49.58 18.24 -0.53
C LYS A 140 -48.96 19.48 0.12
N LEU A 141 -47.65 19.66 0.03
CA LEU A 141 -46.99 20.88 0.50
C LEU A 141 -47.42 22.09 -0.32
N GLU A 142 -47.54 21.97 -1.64
CA GLU A 142 -48.09 23.02 -2.52
C GLU A 142 -49.55 23.35 -2.14
N GLU A 143 -50.39 22.34 -1.87
CA GLU A 143 -51.78 22.53 -1.43
C GLU A 143 -51.90 23.19 -0.05
N ILE A 144 -51.12 22.73 0.94
CA ILE A 144 -51.16 23.23 2.33
C ILE A 144 -50.58 24.64 2.41
N ALA A 145 -49.50 24.92 1.67
CA ALA A 145 -48.90 26.24 1.65
C ALA A 145 -49.81 27.29 0.97
N ARG A 146 -50.82 26.86 0.19
CA ARG A 146 -51.63 27.72 -0.70
C ARG A 146 -50.76 28.63 -1.59
N LEU A 147 -49.53 28.23 -1.80
CA LEU A 147 -48.49 28.94 -2.51
C LEU A 147 -47.87 27.92 -3.45
N THR A 148 -47.83 28.26 -4.72
CA THR A 148 -47.06 27.51 -5.71
C THR A 148 -45.58 27.52 -5.32
N ARG A 149 -44.80 26.55 -5.81
CA ARG A 149 -43.35 26.45 -5.53
C ARG A 149 -42.60 27.76 -5.81
N GLU A 150 -43.03 28.51 -6.81
CA GLU A 150 -42.43 29.79 -7.17
C GLU A 150 -42.85 30.92 -6.22
N GLU A 151 -44.09 30.91 -5.71
CA GLU A 151 -44.56 31.87 -4.70
C GLU A 151 -43.90 31.64 -3.33
N ALA A 152 -43.73 30.38 -2.91
CA ALA A 152 -43.01 30.05 -1.67
C ALA A 152 -41.53 30.49 -1.73
N LYS A 153 -40.90 30.33 -2.89
CA LYS A 153 -39.54 30.81 -3.15
C LYS A 153 -39.46 32.34 -3.14
N GLN A 154 -40.44 33.04 -3.71
CA GLN A 154 -40.50 34.51 -3.64
C GLN A 154 -40.69 35.03 -2.23
N GLU A 155 -41.57 34.42 -1.43
CA GLU A 155 -41.79 34.83 -0.04
C GLU A 155 -40.55 34.59 0.84
N LEU A 156 -39.86 33.46 0.64
CA LEU A 156 -38.59 33.17 1.31
C LEU A 156 -37.51 34.20 0.96
N LEU A 157 -37.37 34.54 -0.33
CA LEU A 157 -36.43 35.56 -0.78
C LEU A 157 -36.75 36.94 -0.21
N LYS A 158 -38.04 37.29 -0.12
CA LYS A 158 -38.50 38.56 0.44
C LYS A 158 -38.27 38.66 1.95
N SER A 159 -38.48 37.57 2.68
CA SER A 159 -38.17 37.47 4.11
C SER A 159 -36.66 37.61 4.37
N LEU A 160 -35.84 36.92 3.56
CA LEU A 160 -34.38 37.04 3.62
C LEU A 160 -33.92 38.47 3.32
N GLU A 161 -34.51 39.13 2.31
CA GLU A 161 -34.22 40.53 2.00
C GLU A 161 -34.55 41.46 3.18
N GLN A 162 -35.69 41.25 3.85
CA GLN A 162 -36.06 42.04 5.03
C GLN A 162 -35.10 41.83 6.21
N GLN A 163 -34.67 40.58 6.47
CA GLN A 163 -33.67 40.29 7.51
C GLN A 163 -32.33 40.96 7.21
N VAL A 164 -31.84 40.84 5.97
CA VAL A 164 -30.58 41.48 5.56
C VAL A 164 -30.65 43.00 5.69
N ARG A 165 -31.78 43.61 5.30
CA ARG A 165 -31.99 45.06 5.49
C ARG A 165 -31.98 45.47 6.96
N TYR A 166 -32.58 44.67 7.83
CA TYR A 166 -32.59 44.93 9.28
C TYR A 166 -31.18 44.83 9.88
N GLU A 167 -30.43 43.77 9.55
CA GLU A 167 -29.05 43.60 10.00
C GLU A 167 -28.12 44.71 9.49
N ALA A 168 -28.27 45.10 8.22
CA ALA A 168 -27.54 46.22 7.63
C ALA A 168 -27.85 47.54 8.35
N ALA A 169 -29.12 47.79 8.70
CA ALA A 169 -29.51 48.98 9.46
C ALA A 169 -28.91 49.00 10.87
N GLN A 170 -28.87 47.85 11.56
CA GLN A 170 -28.23 47.73 12.87
C GLN A 170 -26.72 47.97 12.78
N LEU A 171 -26.06 47.42 11.76
CA LEU A 171 -24.64 47.64 11.53
C LEU A 171 -24.34 49.12 11.26
N MET A 172 -25.14 49.76 10.40
CA MET A 172 -25.02 51.20 10.13
C MET A 172 -25.19 52.05 11.40
N TYR A 173 -26.16 51.71 12.25
CA TYR A 173 -26.36 52.40 13.53
C TYR A 173 -25.12 52.25 14.43
N LYS A 174 -24.58 51.04 14.56
CA LYS A 174 -23.38 50.78 15.36
C LYS A 174 -22.16 51.54 14.86
N ILE A 175 -21.90 51.52 13.54
CA ILE A 175 -20.79 52.27 12.92
C ILE A 175 -20.94 53.77 13.20
N ARG A 176 -22.16 54.31 13.11
CA ARG A 176 -22.43 55.72 13.37
C ARG A 176 -22.15 56.09 14.82
N GLU A 177 -22.55 55.24 15.77
CA GLU A 177 -22.32 55.50 17.19
C GLU A 177 -20.83 55.44 17.54
N GLU A 178 -20.11 54.42 17.04
CA GLU A 178 -18.65 54.32 17.20
C GLU A 178 -17.91 55.53 16.60
N ALA A 179 -18.35 56.01 15.43
CA ALA A 179 -17.78 57.21 14.81
C ALA A 179 -18.02 58.47 15.66
N LYS A 180 -19.20 58.59 16.27
CA LYS A 180 -19.54 59.71 17.15
C LYS A 180 -18.71 59.69 18.44
N GLU A 181 -18.56 58.53 19.08
CA GLU A 181 -17.72 58.36 20.26
C GLU A 181 -16.25 58.70 19.97
N LYS A 182 -15.71 58.22 18.85
CA LYS A 182 -14.34 58.56 18.41
C LYS A 182 -14.18 60.06 18.18
N ALA A 183 -15.12 60.68 17.46
CA ALA A 183 -15.08 62.11 17.20
C ALA A 183 -15.13 62.92 18.50
N GLU A 184 -15.94 62.51 19.49
CA GLU A 184 -16.00 63.18 20.78
C GLU A 184 -14.68 63.04 21.56
N LYS A 185 -14.05 61.86 21.52
CA LYS A 185 -12.75 61.62 22.15
C LYS A 185 -11.65 62.48 21.50
N GLU A 186 -11.57 62.49 20.18
CA GLU A 186 -10.61 63.30 19.43
C GLU A 186 -10.81 64.80 19.69
N ALA A 187 -12.06 65.26 19.75
CA ALA A 187 -12.37 66.66 20.06
C ALA A 187 -11.88 67.04 21.47
N LYS A 188 -12.06 66.17 22.48
CA LYS A 188 -11.55 66.40 23.84
C LYS A 188 -10.03 66.45 23.87
N GLU A 189 -9.34 65.57 23.15
CA GLU A 189 -7.88 65.56 23.03
C GLU A 189 -7.36 66.86 22.38
N LEU A 190 -8.01 67.32 21.30
CA LEU A 190 -7.69 68.59 20.64
C LEU A 190 -7.82 69.80 21.57
N VAL A 191 -8.92 69.87 22.33
CA VAL A 191 -9.13 70.94 23.32
C VAL A 191 -8.08 70.89 24.41
N LEU A 192 -7.76 69.70 24.94
CA LEU A 192 -6.72 69.53 25.94
C LEU A 192 -5.36 70.01 25.44
N HIS A 193 -4.98 69.65 24.22
CA HIS A 193 -3.75 70.12 23.59
C HIS A 193 -3.72 71.64 23.38
N ALA A 194 -4.85 72.24 23.00
CA ALA A 194 -4.96 73.70 22.87
C ALA A 194 -4.76 74.39 24.23
N ILE A 195 -5.41 73.90 25.29
CA ILE A 195 -5.24 74.42 26.65
C ILE A 195 -3.78 74.31 27.09
N GLN A 196 -3.15 73.15 26.91
CA GLN A 196 -1.76 72.92 27.31
C GLN A 196 -0.77 73.87 26.62
N ARG A 197 -1.02 74.24 25.34
CA ARG A 197 -0.17 75.20 24.62
C ARG A 197 -0.36 76.65 25.08
N VAL A 198 -1.58 77.04 25.43
CA VAL A 198 -1.90 78.44 25.78
C VAL A 198 -1.61 78.76 27.24
N ALA A 199 -1.81 77.80 28.14
CA ALA A 199 -1.70 78.00 29.58
C ALA A 199 -0.36 78.61 30.00
N THR A 200 0.77 78.12 29.46
CA THR A 200 2.11 78.60 29.84
C THR A 200 2.31 80.08 29.53
N VAL A 201 1.88 80.54 28.35
CA VAL A 201 2.06 81.93 27.91
C VAL A 201 1.20 82.87 28.77
N VAL A 202 -0.07 82.53 28.97
CA VAL A 202 -0.99 83.36 29.76
C VAL A 202 -0.58 83.43 31.23
N THR A 203 -0.03 82.34 31.79
CA THR A 203 0.46 82.36 33.18
C THR A 203 1.67 83.28 33.38
N GLN A 204 2.58 83.41 32.40
CA GLN A 204 3.72 84.31 32.52
C GLN A 204 3.30 85.79 32.47
N GLU A 205 2.45 86.16 31.51
CA GLU A 205 1.94 87.53 31.38
C GLU A 205 1.09 87.96 32.59
N SER A 206 0.33 87.04 33.18
CA SER A 206 -0.57 87.36 34.28
C SER A 206 0.11 87.41 35.65
N THR A 207 1.32 86.87 35.83
CA THR A 207 1.97 86.76 37.16
C THR A 207 3.15 87.70 37.39
N THR A 208 3.78 88.22 36.34
CA THR A 208 4.95 89.11 36.47
C THR A 208 4.71 90.47 35.82
N SER A 209 5.19 91.55 36.44
CA SER A 209 5.19 92.91 35.86
C SER A 209 6.52 93.60 36.14
N ILE A 210 7.02 94.35 35.18
CA ILE A 210 8.30 95.06 35.26
C ILE A 210 8.00 96.52 35.59
N VAL A 211 8.47 96.98 36.74
CA VAL A 211 8.32 98.37 37.18
C VAL A 211 9.64 99.12 36.98
N PRO A 212 9.69 100.10 36.08
CA PRO A 212 10.87 100.94 35.91
C PRO A 212 11.02 101.87 37.11
N ILE A 213 12.25 102.03 37.59
CA ILE A 213 12.61 102.92 38.69
C ILE A 213 13.65 103.96 38.22
N PRO A 214 13.49 105.24 38.60
CA PRO A 214 14.22 106.34 37.98
C PRO A 214 15.71 106.44 38.33
N SER A 215 16.22 105.62 39.25
CA SER A 215 17.66 105.50 39.53
C SER A 215 17.96 104.29 40.41
N ASP A 216 19.17 103.73 40.29
CA ASP A 216 19.62 102.62 41.14
C ASP A 216 19.82 103.01 42.61
N ASP A 217 20.03 104.30 42.91
CA ASP A 217 20.00 104.80 44.30
C ASP A 217 18.63 104.55 44.95
N LEU A 218 17.56 104.75 44.17
CA LEU A 218 16.19 104.42 44.59
C LEU A 218 16.00 102.90 44.75
N LYS A 219 16.61 102.08 43.89
CA LYS A 219 16.64 100.61 44.03
C LYS A 219 17.27 100.20 45.36
N GLY A 220 18.40 100.79 45.72
CA GLY A 220 19.08 100.56 47.00
C GLY A 220 18.24 100.95 48.21
N ARG A 221 17.45 102.03 48.12
CA ARG A 221 16.51 102.46 49.17
C ARG A 221 15.28 101.58 49.27
N ILE A 222 14.78 101.07 48.15
CA ILE A 222 13.68 100.10 48.11
C ILE A 222 14.12 98.80 48.80
N ILE A 223 15.36 98.33 48.57
CA ILE A 223 15.95 97.18 49.28
C ILE A 223 16.05 97.46 50.78
N GLY A 224 16.65 98.59 51.15
CA GLY A 224 16.96 98.93 52.54
C GLY A 224 18.10 98.08 53.12
N ARG A 225 18.66 98.48 54.26
CA ARG A 225 19.76 97.73 54.91
C ARG A 225 19.29 96.31 55.25
N GLU A 226 20.00 95.32 54.70
CA GLU A 226 19.70 93.87 54.83
C GLU A 226 18.34 93.45 54.24
N GLY A 227 17.82 94.19 53.25
CA GLY A 227 16.56 93.84 52.59
C GLY A 227 15.32 94.08 53.44
N ARG A 228 15.44 94.82 54.56
CA ARG A 228 14.31 95.06 55.47
C ARG A 228 13.15 95.77 54.79
N ASN A 229 13.42 96.72 53.88
CA ASN A 229 12.34 97.46 53.23
C ASN A 229 11.57 96.57 52.26
N ILE A 230 12.25 95.74 51.45
CA ILE A 230 11.59 94.78 50.57
C ILE A 230 10.78 93.78 51.38
N LYS A 231 11.36 93.11 52.38
CA LYS A 231 10.59 92.15 53.20
C LYS A 231 9.37 92.79 53.86
N THR A 232 9.49 94.03 54.32
CA THR A 232 8.35 94.78 54.87
C THR A 232 7.31 95.05 53.79
N PHE A 233 7.70 95.53 52.61
CA PHE A 233 6.81 95.74 51.48
C PHE A 233 6.13 94.45 51.04
N GLU A 234 6.87 93.35 50.87
CA GLU A 234 6.37 92.03 50.46
C GLU A 234 5.38 91.47 51.50
N SER A 235 5.69 91.58 52.79
CA SER A 235 4.78 91.12 53.86
C SER A 235 3.49 91.94 53.95
N ILE A 236 3.54 93.25 53.65
CA ILE A 236 2.37 94.13 53.70
C ILE A 236 1.51 93.96 52.44
N THR A 237 2.13 93.96 51.26
CA THR A 237 1.43 93.94 49.97
C THR A 237 1.09 92.53 49.52
N GLY A 238 1.84 91.52 49.96
CA GLY A 238 1.75 90.14 49.47
C GLY A 238 2.27 89.99 48.04
N VAL A 239 3.04 90.95 47.54
CA VAL A 239 3.67 90.95 46.22
C VAL A 239 5.17 90.78 46.41
N GLU A 240 5.75 89.78 45.77
CA GLU A 240 7.19 89.49 45.83
C GLU A 240 7.95 90.44 44.88
N VAL A 241 9.03 91.03 45.37
CA VAL A 241 9.86 91.95 44.59
C VAL A 241 11.14 91.23 44.21
N ILE A 242 11.20 90.77 42.96
CA ILE A 242 12.37 90.10 42.40
C ILE A 242 13.34 91.17 41.92
N ILE A 243 14.54 91.14 42.51
CA ILE A 243 15.64 92.02 42.13
C ILE A 243 16.69 91.21 41.39
N ASP A 244 16.92 91.62 40.15
CA ASP A 244 17.94 91.06 39.27
C ASP A 244 18.90 92.16 38.79
N ASP A 245 19.91 91.80 38.02
CA ASP A 245 20.97 92.66 37.47
C ASP A 245 20.46 93.67 36.41
N THR A 246 19.15 93.76 36.19
CA THR A 246 18.55 94.76 35.30
C THR A 246 18.64 96.16 35.93
N PRO A 247 19.39 97.11 35.34
CA PRO A 247 19.50 98.48 35.86
C PRO A 247 18.16 99.21 35.73
N GLU A 248 17.85 100.11 36.66
CA GLU A 248 16.67 100.98 36.59
C GLU A 248 15.30 100.26 36.53
N ALA A 249 15.22 98.98 36.95
CA ALA A 249 13.95 98.25 37.05
C ALA A 249 13.92 97.24 38.21
N VAL A 250 12.71 96.95 38.69
CA VAL A 250 12.41 95.84 39.60
C VAL A 250 11.23 95.04 39.07
N ILE A 251 11.21 93.74 39.32
CA ILE A 251 10.15 92.85 38.84
C ILE A 251 9.22 92.53 40.01
N LEU A 252 7.93 92.80 39.83
CA LEU A 252 6.90 92.41 40.77
C LEU A 252 6.30 91.07 40.35
N SER A 253 6.28 90.11 41.26
CA SER A 253 5.70 88.78 41.07
C SER A 253 4.53 88.59 42.02
N SER A 254 3.36 88.25 41.48
CA SER A 254 2.19 87.87 42.28
C SER A 254 1.23 87.00 41.49
N PHE A 255 0.61 86.03 42.16
CA PHE A 255 -0.46 85.20 41.61
C PHE A 255 -1.78 85.96 41.40
N ASP A 256 -1.93 87.15 41.99
CA ASP A 256 -3.11 88.01 41.87
C ASP A 256 -2.74 89.30 41.10
N PRO A 257 -3.13 89.42 39.81
CA PRO A 257 -2.73 90.56 38.98
C PRO A 257 -3.26 91.89 39.50
N ILE A 258 -4.41 91.90 40.20
CA ILE A 258 -4.98 93.12 40.78
C ILE A 258 -4.16 93.57 41.98
N ARG A 259 -3.67 92.62 42.78
CA ARG A 259 -2.80 92.92 43.93
C ARG A 259 -1.44 93.43 43.47
N ARG A 260 -0.89 92.85 42.40
CA ARG A 260 0.37 93.31 41.79
C ARG A 260 0.30 94.75 41.29
N GLU A 261 -0.75 95.12 40.55
CA GLU A 261 -0.88 96.48 39.98
C GLU A 261 -1.17 97.57 41.01
N LYS A 262 -1.56 97.21 42.24
CA LYS A 262 -1.82 98.16 43.33
C LYS A 262 -0.62 98.39 44.24
N ALA A 263 0.36 97.47 44.24
CA ALA A 263 1.53 97.49 45.09
C ALA A 263 2.59 98.44 44.52
#